data_AF-A0A9Y2D728-F1
#
_entry.id   AF-A0A9Y2D728-F1
#
_cell.length_a   1.000
_cell.length_b   1.000
_cell.length_c   1.000
_cell.angle_alpha   90.00
_cell.angle_beta   90.00
_cell.angle_gamma   90.00
#
_symmetry.space_group_name_H-M   'P 1'
#
loop_
_entity.id
_entity.type
_entity.pdbx_description
1 polymer ?
#
loop_
_entity_poly.entity_id
_entity_poly.type
_entity_poly.pdbx_seq_one_letter_code
_entity_poly.pdbx_strand_id
1 'polypeptide(L)'
;MNYRAALERWAQTRRDRGWHEGRPPADQWIEYHATHAQFVYSGRCRIDELDPDDRLAIGSHAHIMLNTGQAQIRYLFWRPAAVEALWGPRCMDLITGGIKRW
;
A
#
# COMPACT_ATOMS: atom_id res chain seq x y z
N MET A 1 -20.83 -5.52 -8.21
CA MET A 1 -20.38 -5.43 -6.81
C MET A 1 -20.12 -3.96 -6.46
N ASN A 2 -20.61 -3.44 -5.33
CA ASN A 2 -20.41 -2.04 -4.95
C ASN A 2 -18.97 -1.83 -4.45
N TYR A 3 -18.18 -1.02 -5.16
CA TYR A 3 -16.78 -0.71 -4.83
C TYR A 3 -16.61 -0.19 -3.39
N ARG A 4 -17.49 0.70 -2.92
CA ARG A 4 -17.40 1.27 -1.57
C ARG A 4 -17.52 0.18 -0.51
N ALA A 5 -18.49 -0.72 -0.66
CA ALA A 5 -18.68 -1.83 0.27
C ALA A 5 -17.52 -2.84 0.22
N ALA A 6 -16.93 -3.07 -0.96
CA ALA A 6 -15.75 -3.91 -1.11
C ALA A 6 -14.53 -3.30 -0.38
N LEU A 7 -14.33 -1.99 -0.54
CA LEU A 7 -13.24 -1.24 0.10
C LEU A 7 -13.35 -1.26 1.62
N GLU A 8 -14.54 -0.98 2.18
CA GLU A 8 -14.76 -1.00 3.64
C GLU A 8 -14.54 -2.39 4.23
N ARG A 9 -15.05 -3.46 3.59
CA ARG A 9 -14.81 -4.84 4.04
C ARG A 9 -13.32 -5.20 4.01
N TRP A 10 -12.63 -4.78 2.95
CA TRP A 10 -11.20 -4.98 2.83
C TRP A 10 -10.43 -4.26 3.95
N ALA A 11 -10.77 -3.00 4.24
CA ALA A 11 -10.15 -2.23 5.31
C ALA A 11 -10.42 -2.85 6.68
N GLN A 12 -11.67 -3.26 6.96
CA GLN A 12 -12.03 -3.93 8.20
C GLN A 12 -11.22 -5.22 8.41
N THR A 13 -11.06 -6.02 7.35
CA THR A 13 -10.24 -7.25 7.41
C THR A 13 -8.78 -6.96 7.81
N ARG A 14 -8.23 -5.78 7.47
CA ARG A 14 -6.87 -5.39 7.87
C ARG A 14 -6.82 -4.96 9.34
N ARG A 15 -7.82 -4.21 9.80
CA ARG A 15 -7.97 -3.86 11.23
C ARG A 15 -8.09 -5.11 12.10
N ASP A 16 -8.94 -6.06 11.71
CA ASP A 16 -9.15 -7.32 12.45
C ASP A 16 -7.88 -8.18 12.52
N ARG A 17 -6.96 -8.01 11.55
CA ARG A 17 -5.65 -8.69 11.52
C ARG A 17 -4.55 -7.91 12.25
N GLY A 18 -4.88 -6.82 12.94
CA GLY A 18 -3.94 -6.03 13.73
C GLY A 18 -2.99 -5.17 12.90
N TRP A 19 -3.34 -4.80 11.67
CA TRP A 19 -2.54 -3.85 10.88
C TRP A 19 -2.74 -2.43 11.40
N HIS A 20 -1.66 -1.65 11.41
CA HIS A 20 -1.70 -0.22 11.76
C HIS A 20 -2.23 0.59 10.58
N GLU A 21 -3.19 1.48 10.84
CA GLU A 21 -3.77 2.37 9.83
C GLU A 21 -3.06 3.74 9.86
N GLY A 22 -2.70 4.27 8.69
CA GLY A 22 -2.11 5.59 8.53
C GLY A 22 -0.61 5.57 8.24
N ARG A 23 0.10 6.58 8.75
CA ARG A 23 1.51 6.82 8.40
C ARG A 23 2.43 5.78 9.05
N PRO A 24 3.28 5.08 8.28
CA PRO A 24 4.26 4.15 8.84
C PRO A 24 5.51 4.88 9.38
N PRO A 25 6.30 4.22 10.26
CA PRO A 25 7.64 4.68 10.61
C PRO A 25 8.55 4.65 9.39
N ALA A 26 9.51 5.58 9.34
CA ALA A 26 10.35 5.76 8.17
C ALA A 26 11.64 4.93 8.19
N ASP A 27 12.11 4.58 9.39
CA ASP A 27 13.43 4.06 9.73
C ASP A 27 13.47 2.53 9.90
N GLN A 28 12.38 1.83 9.58
CA GLN A 28 12.31 0.37 9.68
C GLN A 28 11.63 -0.26 8.47
N TRP A 29 11.93 -1.54 8.25
CA TRP A 29 11.28 -2.31 7.21
C TRP A 29 9.81 -2.54 7.55
N ILE A 30 8.92 -2.16 6.64
CA ILE A 30 7.47 -2.35 6.77
C ILE A 30 6.94 -3.21 5.65
N GLU A 31 5.94 -4.02 5.94
CA GLU A 31 5.00 -4.51 4.94
C GLU A 31 3.78 -3.58 4.93
N TYR A 32 3.22 -3.35 3.75
CA TYR A 32 2.08 -2.47 3.62
C TYR A 32 1.05 -2.94 2.61
N HIS A 33 -0.15 -2.38 2.78
CA HIS A 33 -1.20 -2.36 1.78
C HIS A 33 -1.78 -0.95 1.65
N ALA A 34 -1.88 -0.44 0.44
CA ALA A 34 -2.43 0.87 0.14
C ALA A 34 -3.53 0.77 -0.92
N THR A 35 -4.58 1.57 -0.83
CA THR A 35 -5.68 1.55 -1.80
C THR A 35 -5.76 2.83 -2.60
N HIS A 36 -5.79 2.72 -3.93
CA HIS A 36 -6.07 3.83 -4.84
C HIS A 36 -7.08 3.38 -5.90
N ALA A 37 -8.18 4.12 -6.04
CA ALA A 37 -9.33 3.69 -6.82
C ALA A 37 -9.70 2.22 -6.49
N GLN A 38 -10.00 1.40 -7.50
CA GLN A 38 -10.32 -0.03 -7.29
C GLN A 38 -9.09 -0.92 -7.02
N PHE A 39 -7.90 -0.36 -6.87
CA PHE A 39 -6.66 -1.12 -6.76
C PHE A 39 -6.10 -1.15 -5.34
N VAL A 40 -5.54 -2.30 -4.98
CA VAL A 40 -4.76 -2.53 -3.76
C VAL A 40 -3.30 -2.73 -4.16
N TYR A 41 -2.44 -1.82 -3.71
CA TYR A 41 -1.01 -1.92 -3.82
C TYR A 41 -0.45 -2.56 -2.56
N SER A 42 0.46 -3.52 -2.72
CA SER A 42 1.09 -4.21 -1.60
C SER A 42 2.58 -4.24 -1.82
N GLY A 43 3.35 -4.03 -0.78
CA GLY A 43 4.79 -4.00 -0.90
C GLY A 43 5.49 -4.12 0.44
N ARG A 44 6.82 -4.11 0.38
CA ARG A 44 7.71 -4.07 1.52
C ARG A 44 8.90 -3.17 1.21
N CYS A 45 9.17 -2.22 2.08
CA CYS A 45 10.21 -1.20 1.90
C CYS A 45 10.65 -0.61 3.24
N ARG A 46 11.77 0.12 3.22
CA ARG A 46 12.14 1.15 4.21
C ARG A 46 11.88 2.51 3.57
N ILE A 47 11.21 3.44 4.25
CA ILE A 47 10.74 4.69 3.61
C ILE A 47 11.91 5.66 3.40
N ASP A 48 12.85 5.71 4.33
CA ASP A 48 14.06 6.54 4.27
C ASP A 48 15.07 6.10 3.20
N GLU A 49 14.93 4.88 2.66
CA GLU A 49 15.72 4.37 1.53
C GLU A 49 15.06 4.61 0.17
N LEU A 50 13.84 5.19 0.12
CA LEU A 50 13.14 5.45 -1.13
C LEU A 50 13.69 6.69 -1.83
N ASP A 51 13.91 6.57 -3.14
CA ASP A 51 14.28 7.71 -3.98
C ASP A 51 13.10 8.70 -4.09
N PRO A 52 13.26 9.96 -3.66
CA PRO A 52 12.22 10.98 -3.81
C PRO A 52 11.83 11.26 -5.26
N ASP A 53 12.70 11.02 -6.24
CA ASP A 53 12.42 11.25 -7.66
C ASP A 53 11.40 10.25 -8.20
N ASP A 54 11.32 9.04 -7.61
CA ASP A 54 10.34 8.01 -7.95
C ASP A 54 8.90 8.34 -7.53
N ARG A 55 8.67 9.46 -6.82
CA ARG A 55 7.33 9.88 -6.37
C ARG A 55 6.34 10.13 -7.53
N LEU A 56 6.87 10.41 -8.72
CA LEU A 56 6.09 10.63 -9.93
C LEU A 56 5.77 9.33 -10.68
N ALA A 57 6.48 8.24 -10.39
CA ALA A 57 6.26 6.93 -10.99
C ALA A 57 5.06 6.23 -10.32
N ILE A 58 3.88 6.33 -10.94
CA ILE A 58 2.64 5.74 -10.41
C ILE A 58 2.84 4.24 -10.13
N GLY A 59 2.51 3.83 -8.91
CA GLY A 59 2.66 2.45 -8.47
C GLY A 59 4.05 2.10 -7.93
N SER A 60 4.99 3.04 -7.87
CA SER A 60 6.26 2.89 -7.13
C SER A 60 6.06 2.97 -5.62
N HIS A 61 7.05 2.49 -4.86
CA HIS A 61 7.05 2.64 -3.40
C HIS A 61 7.02 4.12 -3.00
N ALA A 62 7.85 4.95 -3.63
CA ALA A 62 7.93 6.38 -3.35
C ALA A 62 6.60 7.10 -3.63
N HIS A 63 5.95 6.77 -4.75
CA HIS A 63 4.64 7.32 -5.09
C HIS A 63 3.58 7.01 -4.01
N ILE A 64 3.58 5.76 -3.52
CA ILE A 64 2.61 5.31 -2.51
C ILE A 64 2.93 5.90 -1.13
N MET A 65 4.21 5.94 -0.74
CA MET A 65 4.63 6.20 0.65
C MET A 65 4.99 7.65 0.93
N LEU A 66 5.67 8.32 0.00
CA LEU A 66 6.14 9.69 0.19
C LEU A 66 5.07 10.72 -0.19
N ASN A 67 4.03 10.29 -0.92
CA ASN A 67 3.06 11.18 -1.53
C ASN A 67 1.60 10.67 -1.42
N THR A 68 1.24 10.07 -0.28
CA THR A 68 -0.07 9.43 -0.04
C THR A 68 -1.27 10.31 -0.41
N GLY A 69 -1.20 11.61 -0.12
CA GLY A 69 -2.26 12.59 -0.43
C GLY A 69 -2.46 12.80 -1.93
N GLN A 70 -1.38 13.08 -2.68
CA GLN A 70 -1.49 13.28 -4.14
C GLN A 70 -1.78 11.96 -4.88
N ALA A 71 -1.29 10.83 -4.35
CA ALA A 71 -1.63 9.49 -4.84
C ALA A 71 -3.07 9.09 -4.51
N GLN A 72 -3.86 9.95 -3.86
CA GLN A 72 -5.27 9.69 -3.49
C GLN A 72 -5.43 8.34 -2.75
N ILE A 73 -4.48 8.02 -1.88
CA ILE A 73 -4.53 6.79 -1.08
C ILE A 73 -5.66 6.93 -0.06
N ARG A 74 -6.65 6.04 -0.13
CA ARG A 74 -7.80 6.05 0.79
C ARG A 74 -7.49 5.36 2.11
N TYR A 75 -6.89 4.19 2.03
CA TYR A 75 -6.40 3.43 3.18
C TYR A 75 -4.94 3.09 2.96
N LEU A 76 -4.15 3.27 4.01
CA LEU A 76 -2.79 2.76 4.12
C LEU A 76 -2.72 1.95 5.41
N PHE A 77 -2.47 0.65 5.25
CA PHE A 77 -2.26 -0.27 6.35
C PHE A 77 -0.82 -0.76 6.32
N TRP A 78 -0.18 -0.86 7.48
CA TRP A 78 1.20 -1.34 7.59
C TRP A 78 1.43 -2.21 8.83
N ARG A 79 2.54 -2.96 8.82
CA ARG A 79 3.09 -3.68 9.97
C ARG A 79 4.61 -3.79 9.85
N PRO A 80 5.35 -4.06 10.93
CA PRO A 80 6.76 -4.42 10.84
C PRO A 80 6.94 -5.62 9.90
N ALA A 81 7.93 -5.53 9.00
CA ALA A 81 8.24 -6.61 8.09
C ALA A 81 8.87 -7.79 8.83
N ALA A 82 8.54 -9.02 8.41
CA ALA A 82 9.20 -10.22 8.91
C ALA A 82 10.59 -10.46 8.27
N VAL A 83 10.87 -9.79 7.13
CA VAL A 83 12.13 -9.92 6.39
C VAL A 83 12.54 -8.54 5.86
N GLU A 84 13.82 -8.20 6.04
CA GLU A 84 14.41 -6.92 5.63
C GLU A 84 14.88 -6.96 4.17
N ALA A 85 13.93 -7.01 3.23
CA ALA A 85 14.25 -7.01 1.81
C ALA A 85 13.16 -6.35 0.97
N LEU A 86 13.53 -5.57 -0.05
CA LEU A 86 12.57 -4.89 -0.92
C LEU A 86 11.67 -5.90 -1.64
N TRP A 87 10.37 -5.58 -1.71
CA TRP A 87 9.42 -6.37 -2.49
C TRP A 87 8.24 -5.53 -2.99
N GLY A 88 7.91 -5.71 -4.27
CA GLY A 88 6.79 -5.01 -4.91
C GLY A 88 7.19 -3.61 -5.44
N PRO A 89 6.21 -2.68 -5.58
CA PRO A 89 4.81 -2.84 -5.23
C PRO A 89 4.05 -3.75 -6.22
N ARG A 90 3.25 -4.68 -5.72
CA ARG A 90 2.30 -5.46 -6.52
C ARG A 90 0.94 -4.81 -6.46
N CYS A 91 0.22 -4.84 -7.59
CA CYS A 91 -1.12 -4.30 -7.67
C CYS A 91 -2.15 -5.41 -7.90
N MET A 92 -3.24 -5.37 -7.14
CA MET A 92 -4.40 -6.23 -7.30
C MET A 92 -5.63 -5.36 -7.51
N ASP A 93 -6.48 -5.75 -8.45
CA ASP A 93 -7.83 -5.21 -8.56
C ASP A 93 -8.73 -5.78 -7.47
N LEU A 94 -9.30 -4.92 -6.64
CA LEU A 94 -10.11 -5.29 -5.47
C LEU A 94 -11.44 -5.96 -5.85
N ILE A 95 -11.97 -5.67 -7.04
CA ILE A 95 -13.29 -6.13 -7.47
C ILE A 95 -13.17 -7.50 -8.13
N THR A 96 -12.18 -7.67 -8.99
CA THR A 96 -11.98 -8.89 -9.79
C THR A 96 -10.98 -9.86 -9.15
N GLY A 97 -10.14 -9.38 -8.22
CA GLY A 97 -9.01 -10.14 -7.67
C GLY A 97 -7.83 -10.28 -8.64
N GLY A 98 -7.92 -9.72 -9.84
CA GLY A 98 -6.87 -9.80 -10.86
C GLY A 98 -5.59 -9.10 -10.41
N ILE A 99 -4.46 -9.78 -10.51
CA ILE A 99 -3.15 -9.17 -10.24
C ILE A 99 -2.70 -8.45 -11.50
N LYS A 100 -2.49 -7.13 -11.40
CA LYS A 100 -1.83 -6.37 -12.45
C LYS A 100 -0.34 -6.69 -12.42
N ARG A 101 0.12 -7.36 -13.46
CA ARG A 101 1.53 -7.45 -13.83
C ARG A 101 1.75 -6.27 -14.77
N TRP A 102 2.26 -5.17 -14.23
CA TRP A 102 2.89 -4.14 -15.04
C TRP A 102 4.21 -4.70 -15.55
#